data_AF-A0A352X059-F1
#
_entry.id   AF-A0A352X059-F1
#
_cell.length_a   1.000
_cell.length_b   1.000
_cell.length_c   1.000
_cell.angle_alpha   90.00
_cell.angle_beta   90.00
_cell.angle_gamma   90.00
#
_symmetry.space_group_name_H-M   'P 1'
#
loop_
_entity.id
_entity.type
_entity.pdbx_description
1 polymer ?
#
loop_
_entity_poly.entity_id
_entity_poly.type
_entity_poly.pdbx_seq_one_letter_code
_entity_poly.pdbx_strand_id
1 'polypeptide(L)'
;MRVNQDDSVVIGCTNDLYFSLGADGRIDSNVVDDYGKVYDTHPLTGVKFKDVYIHGVQEAFDMCIDAHKCIPQCRYIGWDIAFSENGPVIVEGNEYPGYGLVQHYALKNKRTGHLKEVADHLGEEYNRIKL
;
A
#
# COMPACT_ATOMS: atom_id res chain seq x y z
N MET A 1 0.47 1.35 3.77
CA MET A 1 0.26 2.19 4.95
C MET A 1 1.58 2.80 5.38
N ARG A 2 1.52 3.99 5.97
CA ARG A 2 2.67 4.79 6.41
C ARG A 2 2.42 5.26 7.84
N VAL A 3 3.44 5.18 8.70
CA VAL A 3 3.38 5.65 10.09
C VAL A 3 4.69 6.35 10.45
N ASN A 4 4.64 7.36 11.32
CA ASN A 4 5.84 8.03 11.81
C ASN A 4 6.74 7.06 12.59
N GLN A 5 8.05 7.22 12.46
CA GLN A 5 9.00 6.47 13.29
C GLN A 5 9.14 7.06 14.72
N ASP A 6 8.89 8.36 14.85
CA ASP A 6 9.08 9.18 16.04
C ASP A 6 7.79 9.96 16.40
N ASP A 7 7.92 11.00 17.22
CA ASP A 7 6.81 11.82 17.74
C ASP A 7 6.42 12.97 16.80
N SER A 8 6.88 12.94 15.54
CA SER A 8 6.46 13.88 14.51
C SER A 8 4.94 13.97 14.41
N VAL A 9 4.43 15.19 14.31
CA VAL A 9 2.98 15.47 14.24
C VAL A 9 2.42 15.39 12.82
N VAL A 10 3.29 15.32 11.81
CA VAL A 10 2.93 15.19 10.40
C VAL A 10 3.78 14.08 9.79
N ILE A 11 3.15 13.27 8.95
CA ILE A 11 3.83 12.27 8.12
C ILE A 11 4.59 13.00 7.01
N GLY A 12 5.92 13.03 7.12
CA GLY A 12 6.75 14.10 6.54
C GLY A 12 7.57 13.73 5.29
N CYS A 13 7.37 12.55 4.69
CA CYS A 13 8.23 12.08 3.59
C CYS A 13 9.65 11.68 4.02
N THR A 14 9.95 11.63 5.32
CA THR A 14 11.26 11.29 5.87
C THR A 14 11.08 10.67 7.25
N ASN A 15 11.85 9.63 7.57
CA ASN A 15 11.77 8.88 8.83
C ASN A 15 10.38 8.25 9.06
N ASP A 16 9.79 7.74 8.00
CA ASP A 16 8.53 7.02 8.09
C ASP A 16 8.74 5.52 7.90
N LEU A 17 7.82 4.76 8.49
CA LEU A 17 7.75 3.32 8.36
C LEU A 17 6.59 2.95 7.43
N TYR A 18 6.86 2.02 6.52
CA TYR A 18 5.92 1.55 5.53
C TYR A 18 5.67 0.06 5.65
N PHE A 19 4.42 -0.31 5.46
CA PHE A 19 3.98 -1.71 5.41
C PHE A 19 2.71 -1.84 4.59
N SER A 20 2.41 -3.04 4.11
CA SER A 20 1.12 -3.40 3.52
C SER A 20 0.29 -4.24 4.48
N LEU A 21 -1.00 -4.32 4.19
CA LEU A 21 -1.97 -5.09 4.97
C LEU A 21 -2.53 -6.20 4.09
N GLY A 22 -2.69 -7.37 4.68
CA GLY A 22 -3.56 -8.41 4.15
C GLY A 22 -5.02 -8.02 4.32
N ALA A 23 -5.89 -8.66 3.54
CA ALA A 23 -7.34 -8.45 3.60
C ALA A 23 -7.91 -8.76 5.00
N ASP A 24 -7.24 -9.62 5.77
CA ASP A 24 -7.60 -9.95 7.15
C ASP A 24 -7.30 -8.81 8.15
N GLY A 25 -6.67 -7.71 7.73
CA GLY A 25 -6.33 -6.57 8.56
C GLY A 25 -4.98 -6.67 9.26
N ARG A 26 -4.21 -7.73 9.01
CA ARG A 26 -2.85 -7.90 9.56
C ARG A 26 -1.81 -7.38 8.60
N ILE A 27 -0.64 -7.02 9.13
CA ILE A 27 0.52 -6.69 8.30
C ILE A 27 0.97 -7.96 7.56
N ASP A 28 1.06 -7.88 6.23
CA ASP A 28 1.42 -9.01 5.34
C ASP A 28 2.78 -8.78 4.63
N SER A 29 3.53 -7.76 5.06
CA SER A 29 4.86 -7.40 4.56
C SER A 29 5.86 -7.27 5.72
N ASN A 30 7.12 -7.01 5.38
CA ASN A 30 8.03 -6.39 6.33
C ASN A 30 7.55 -4.95 6.64
N VAL A 31 8.00 -4.39 7.76
CA VAL A 31 7.92 -2.96 8.03
C VAL A 31 9.27 -2.33 7.73
N VAL A 32 9.32 -1.37 6.81
CA VAL A 32 10.58 -0.82 6.29
C VAL A 32 10.59 0.70 6.35
N ASP A 33 11.78 1.31 6.45
CA ASP A 33 11.96 2.76 6.23
C ASP A 33 12.44 3.07 4.80
N ASP A 34 12.62 4.37 4.52
CA ASP A 34 13.12 4.89 3.23
C ASP A 34 14.52 4.37 2.85
N TYR A 35 15.26 3.81 3.81
CA TYR A 35 16.62 3.29 3.65
C TYR A 35 16.65 1.76 3.57
N GLY A 36 15.49 1.10 3.61
CA GLY A 36 15.34 -0.35 3.53
C GLY A 36 15.69 -1.09 4.81
N LYS A 37 15.80 -0.41 5.95
CA LYS A 37 15.93 -1.07 7.25
C LYS A 37 14.59 -1.66 7.66
N VAL A 38 14.63 -2.90 8.17
CA VAL A 38 13.45 -3.64 8.62
C VAL A 38 13.25 -3.47 10.12
N TYR A 39 11.99 -3.35 10.55
CA TYR A 39 11.60 -3.17 11.94
C TYR A 39 10.58 -4.23 12.37
N ASP A 40 10.85 -4.91 13.48
CA ASP A 40 9.87 -5.81 14.12
C ASP A 40 9.01 -5.08 15.17
N THR A 41 9.51 -3.96 15.67
CA THR A 41 8.92 -3.17 16.75
C THR A 41 9.03 -1.69 16.43
N HIS A 42 7.98 -0.94 16.75
CA HIS A 42 7.93 0.50 16.56
C HIS A 42 8.97 1.19 17.47
N PRO A 43 9.88 2.03 16.93
CA PRO A 43 10.96 2.63 17.72
C PRO A 43 10.48 3.51 18.87
N LEU A 44 9.44 4.32 18.67
CA LEU A 44 8.84 5.14 19.72
C LEU A 44 7.99 4.35 20.72
N THR A 45 6.99 3.59 20.26
CA THR A 45 5.95 3.04 21.14
C THR A 45 6.26 1.66 21.72
N GLY A 46 7.26 0.94 21.16
CA GLY A 46 7.56 -0.43 21.55
C GLY A 46 6.51 -1.46 21.11
N VAL A 47 5.48 -1.06 20.35
CA VAL A 47 4.47 -1.97 19.79
C VAL A 47 5.13 -2.90 18.77
N LYS A 48 4.89 -4.20 18.90
CA LYS A 48 5.35 -5.18 17.91
C LYS A 48 4.42 -5.15 16.70
N PHE A 49 4.99 -5.02 15.50
CA PHE A 49 4.19 -4.92 14.28
C PHE A 49 3.37 -6.18 13.99
N LYS A 50 3.82 -7.36 14.42
CA LYS A 50 3.04 -8.61 14.33
C LYS A 50 1.72 -8.59 15.11
N ASP A 51 1.61 -7.71 16.11
CA ASP A 51 0.44 -7.60 16.98
C ASP A 51 -0.51 -6.47 16.47
N VAL A 52 -0.12 -5.75 15.42
CA VAL A 52 -0.95 -4.71 14.78
C VAL A 52 -2.07 -5.36 13.98
N TYR A 53 -3.27 -4.83 14.15
CA TYR A 53 -4.47 -5.24 13.47
C TYR A 53 -5.34 -4.03 13.14
N ILE A 54 -5.86 -3.96 11.92
CA ILE A 54 -6.73 -2.88 11.46
C ILE A 54 -8.07 -3.46 11.04
N HIS A 55 -9.15 -2.97 11.66
CA HIS A 55 -10.51 -3.39 11.34
C HIS A 55 -10.95 -2.83 9.98
N GLY A 56 -11.75 -3.62 9.24
CA GLY A 56 -12.40 -3.19 8.01
C GLY A 56 -11.52 -3.18 6.75
N VAL A 57 -10.33 -3.78 6.78
CA VAL A 57 -9.45 -3.82 5.59
C VAL A 57 -10.07 -4.60 4.43
N GLN A 58 -10.74 -5.72 4.70
CA GLN A 58 -11.50 -6.45 3.68
C GLN A 58 -12.58 -5.56 3.04
N GLU A 59 -13.35 -4.83 3.86
CA GLU A 59 -14.39 -3.91 3.39
C GLU A 59 -13.80 -2.79 2.53
N ALA A 60 -12.61 -2.30 2.88
CA ALA A 60 -11.88 -1.33 2.07
C ALA A 60 -11.45 -1.91 0.71
N PHE A 61 -10.98 -3.17 0.67
CA PHE A 61 -10.63 -3.83 -0.59
C PHE A 61 -11.84 -4.02 -1.49
N ASP A 62 -12.96 -4.48 -0.93
CA ASP A 62 -14.21 -4.67 -1.67
C ASP A 62 -14.72 -3.33 -2.22
N MET A 63 -14.66 -2.27 -1.41
CA MET A 63 -15.00 -0.90 -1.80
C MET A 63 -14.14 -0.39 -2.97
N CYS A 64 -12.82 -0.60 -2.92
CA CYS A 64 -11.92 -0.23 -4.02
C CYS A 64 -12.25 -1.00 -5.31
N ILE A 65 -12.56 -2.30 -5.21
CA ILE A 65 -12.94 -3.14 -6.34
C ILE A 65 -14.24 -2.62 -6.99
N ASP A 66 -15.24 -2.29 -6.18
CA ASP A 66 -16.52 -1.78 -6.68
C ASP A 66 -16.39 -0.39 -7.29
N ALA A 67 -15.62 0.52 -6.68
CA ALA A 67 -15.33 1.83 -7.25
C ALA A 67 -14.58 1.73 -8.59
N HIS A 68 -13.61 0.81 -8.71
CA HIS A 68 -12.86 0.61 -9.94
C HIS A 68 -13.75 0.15 -11.11
N LYS A 69 -14.77 -0.67 -10.85
CA LYS A 69 -15.74 -1.10 -11.88
C LYS A 69 -16.54 0.07 -12.48
N CYS A 70 -16.67 1.19 -11.77
CA CYS A 70 -17.41 2.36 -12.25
C CYS A 70 -16.64 3.18 -13.31
N ILE A 71 -15.31 3.03 -13.40
CA ILE A 71 -14.46 3.82 -14.31
C ILE A 71 -13.50 2.88 -15.09
N PRO A 72 -14.03 1.97 -15.93
CA PRO A 72 -13.22 0.98 -16.63
C PRO A 72 -12.20 1.57 -17.62
N GLN A 73 -12.32 2.87 -17.95
CA GLN A 73 -11.39 3.59 -18.81
C GLN A 73 -10.05 3.87 -18.11
N CYS A 74 -10.04 3.93 -16.77
CA CYS A 74 -8.84 4.14 -15.98
C CYS A 74 -8.44 2.81 -15.30
N ARG A 75 -7.50 2.09 -15.92
CA ARG A 75 -7.21 0.69 -15.59
C ARG A 75 -6.24 0.48 -14.43
N TYR A 76 -5.64 1.55 -13.93
CA TYR A 76 -4.71 1.51 -12.80
C TYR A 76 -4.93 2.75 -11.95
N ILE A 77 -5.43 2.55 -10.74
CA ILE A 77 -5.76 3.62 -9.80
C ILE A 77 -5.19 3.24 -8.44
N GLY A 78 -4.50 4.18 -7.79
CA GLY A 78 -4.21 4.10 -6.37
C GLY A 78 -5.34 4.74 -5.59
N TRP A 79 -6.14 3.93 -4.90
CA TRP A 79 -7.23 4.41 -4.06
C TRP A 79 -6.74 4.75 -2.65
N ASP A 80 -7.00 5.98 -2.23
CA ASP A 80 -6.73 6.43 -0.88
C ASP A 80 -7.99 6.28 -0.02
N ILE A 81 -7.87 5.48 1.04
CA ILE A 81 -8.97 5.10 1.92
C ILE A 81 -8.70 5.64 3.32
N ALA A 82 -9.70 6.31 3.90
CA ALA A 82 -9.72 6.66 5.32
C ALA A 82 -10.55 5.63 6.09
N PHE A 83 -10.06 5.21 7.26
CA PHE A 83 -10.82 4.38 8.20
C PHE A 83 -11.46 5.28 9.24
N SER A 84 -12.79 5.43 9.17
CA SER A 84 -13.59 6.22 10.11
C SER A 84 -14.21 5.34 11.19
N GLU A 85 -14.85 5.95 12.19
CA GLU A 85 -15.65 5.23 13.19
C GLU A 85 -16.80 4.41 12.58
N ASN A 86 -17.27 4.78 11.37
CA ASN A 86 -18.33 4.09 10.65
C ASN A 86 -17.79 3.10 9.59
N GLY A 87 -16.49 2.84 9.56
CA GLY A 87 -15.83 1.99 8.57
C GLY A 87 -15.03 2.77 7.51
N PRO A 88 -14.51 2.06 6.49
CA PRO A 88 -13.70 2.65 5.44
C PRO A 88 -14.49 3.62 4.56
N VAL A 89 -13.82 4.65 4.05
CA VAL A 89 -14.37 5.68 3.15
C VAL A 89 -13.35 6.00 2.07
N ILE A 90 -13.77 6.04 0.80
CA ILE A 90 -12.92 6.54 -0.30
C ILE A 90 -12.70 8.04 -0.14
N VAL A 91 -11.44 8.45 -0.13
CA VAL A 91 -11.03 9.86 -0.08
C VAL A 91 -10.65 10.35 -1.48
N GLU A 92 -9.81 9.59 -2.17
CA GLU A 92 -9.23 9.99 -3.46
C GLU A 92 -8.92 8.74 -4.31
N GLY A 93 -8.95 8.91 -5.64
CA GLY A 93 -8.45 7.92 -6.59
C GLY A 93 -7.40 8.58 -7.48
N ASN A 94 -6.16 8.12 -7.36
CA ASN A 94 -5.01 8.63 -8.11
C ASN A 94 -4.84 7.82 -9.40
N GLU A 95 -5.01 8.44 -10.57
CA GLU A 95 -4.82 7.81 -11.88
C GLU A 95 -3.34 7.58 -12.25
N TYR A 96 -2.43 8.21 -11.50
CA TYR A 96 -0.98 8.02 -11.63
C TYR A 96 -0.34 7.82 -10.24
N PRO A 97 -0.59 6.68 -9.57
CA PRO A 97 -0.14 6.48 -8.21
C PRO A 97 1.37 6.25 -8.14
N GLY A 98 1.96 6.62 -7.01
CA GLY A 98 3.37 6.39 -6.74
C GLY A 98 3.72 4.90 -6.74
N TYR A 99 4.77 4.52 -7.47
CA TYR A 99 5.18 3.13 -7.63
C TYR A 99 6.42 2.74 -6.82
N GLY A 100 7.05 3.69 -6.12
CA GLY A 100 8.30 3.47 -5.38
C GLY A 100 8.14 2.48 -4.23
N LEU A 101 7.10 2.64 -3.42
CA LEU A 101 6.87 1.81 -2.24
C LEU A 101 6.56 0.36 -2.62
N VAL A 102 5.65 0.14 -3.58
CA VAL A 102 5.27 -1.22 -4.04
C VAL A 102 6.43 -1.96 -4.71
N GLN A 103 7.45 -1.22 -5.18
CA GLN A 103 8.66 -1.79 -5.78
C GLN A 103 9.84 -1.88 -4.80
N HIS A 104 9.68 -1.44 -3.55
CA HIS A 104 10.75 -1.50 -2.57
C HIS A 104 11.07 -2.96 -2.22
N TYR A 105 12.25 -3.45 -2.63
CA TYR A 105 12.60 -4.88 -2.51
C TYR A 105 12.45 -5.41 -1.09
N ALA A 106 12.82 -4.60 -0.07
CA ALA A 106 12.75 -5.01 1.32
C ALA A 106 11.31 -5.11 1.85
N LEU A 107 10.30 -4.53 1.20
CA LEU A 107 8.91 -4.58 1.68
C LEU A 107 8.36 -6.01 1.61
N LYS A 108 8.52 -6.66 0.45
CA LYS A 108 8.02 -8.03 0.20
C LYS A 108 9.12 -9.06 -0.02
N ASN A 109 10.40 -8.70 0.20
CA ASN A 109 11.58 -9.49 -0.19
C ASN A 109 11.55 -9.91 -1.67
N LYS A 110 10.91 -9.10 -2.52
CA LYS A 110 10.69 -9.38 -3.94
C LYS A 110 11.77 -8.71 -4.77
N ARG A 111 12.37 -9.47 -5.69
CA ARG A 111 13.43 -8.98 -6.60
C ARG A 111 12.94 -8.70 -8.02
N THR A 112 11.65 -8.91 -8.27
CA THR A 112 11.00 -8.53 -9.53
C THR A 112 10.23 -7.23 -9.31
N GLY A 113 10.48 -6.23 -10.15
CA GLY A 113 9.77 -4.95 -10.10
C GLY A 113 8.31 -5.10 -10.54
N HIS A 114 7.49 -4.10 -10.18
CA HIS A 114 6.05 -4.11 -10.41
C HIS A 114 5.69 -4.12 -11.90
N LEU A 115 6.55 -3.57 -12.77
CA LEU A 115 6.35 -3.60 -14.22
C LEU A 115 6.16 -5.04 -14.75
N LYS A 116 6.91 -6.01 -14.21
CA LYS A 116 6.75 -7.41 -14.65
C LYS A 116 5.36 -7.93 -14.29
N GLU A 117 4.86 -7.63 -13.09
CA GLU A 117 3.53 -8.10 -12.64
C GLU A 117 2.40 -7.49 -13.47
N VAL A 118 2.54 -6.21 -13.81
CA VAL A 118 1.61 -5.50 -14.69
C VAL A 118 1.65 -6.11 -16.09
N ALA A 119 2.84 -6.38 -16.64
CA ALA A 119 2.99 -7.04 -17.93
C ALA A 119 2.37 -8.44 -17.94
N ASP A 120 2.58 -9.23 -16.87
CA ASP A 120 2.00 -10.56 -16.72
C ASP A 120 0.45 -10.50 -16.72
N HIS A 121 -0.15 -9.48 -16.08
CA HIS A 121 -1.61 -9.28 -16.09
C HIS A 121 -2.16 -8.82 -17.44
N LEU A 122 -1.44 -7.94 -18.15
CA LEU A 122 -1.84 -7.43 -19.45
C LEU A 122 -1.67 -8.47 -20.58
N GLY A 123 -0.75 -9.42 -20.40
CA GLY A 123 -0.45 -10.45 -21.39
C GLY A 123 -0.03 -9.84 -22.74
N GLU A 124 -0.64 -10.31 -23.83
CA GLU A 124 -0.30 -9.82 -25.18
C GLU A 124 -0.60 -8.33 -25.40
N GLU A 125 -1.50 -7.75 -24.60
CA GLU A 125 -1.83 -6.34 -24.71
C GLU A 125 -0.63 -5.44 -24.39
N TYR A 126 0.25 -5.88 -23.48
CA TYR A 126 1.45 -5.15 -23.12
C TYR A 126 2.30 -4.79 -24.34
N ASN A 127 2.40 -5.69 -25.32
CA ASN A 127 3.18 -5.50 -26.54
C ASN A 127 2.55 -4.47 -27.52
N ARG A 128 1.30 -4.07 -27.28
CA ARG A 128 0.56 -3.11 -28.11
C ARG A 128 0.55 -1.70 -27.52
N ILE A 129 1.01 -1.54 -26.28
CA ILE A 129 1.12 -0.22 -25.64
C ILE A 129 2.24 0.57 -26.34
N LYS A 130 1.88 1.73 -26.88
CA LYS A 130 2.85 2.71 -27.40
C LYS A 130 3.09 3.74 -26.31
N LEU A 131 4.35 3.86 -25.88
CA LEU A 131 4.81 4.90 -24.97
C LEU A 131 5.05 6.21 -25.72
#